data_AF-A0AAJ3VEX8-F1
#
_entry.id   AF-A0AAJ3VEX8-F1
#
_cell.length_a   1.000
_cell.length_b   1.000
_cell.length_c   1.000
_cell.angle_alpha   90.00
_cell.angle_beta   90.00
_cell.angle_gamma   90.00
#
_symmetry.space_group_name_H-M   'P 1'
#
loop_
_entity.id
_entity.type
_entity.pdbx_description
1 polymer ?
#
loop_
_entity_poly.entity_id
_entity_poly.type
_entity_poly.pdbx_seq_one_letter_code
_entity_poly.pdbx_strand_id
1 'polypeptide(L)'
;MCEECYTGESRITPLLNPLDCLKHHTQYICGSCGRCICIEHDPKRGLQRWNFPFRSVEIARLYLRTADYTMKKPCGIYEIKNEKGRCSYKIFVDREDLELYLKKSRGKTCDAMAPLFCVEEYKEFANTQLRKLTTEEINQYLAERENKI
;
A
#
# COMPACT_ATOMS: atom_id res chain seq x y z
N MET A 1 7.16 6.01 -14.16
CA MET A 1 6.62 5.54 -12.86
C MET A 1 6.54 6.76 -11.95
N CYS A 2 5.42 6.99 -11.26
CA CYS A 2 5.27 8.11 -10.33
C CYS A 2 6.24 7.93 -9.15
N GLU A 3 7.07 8.94 -8.87
CA GLU A 3 8.06 8.92 -7.80
C GLU A 3 7.43 8.88 -6.40
N GLU A 4 6.23 9.42 -6.24
CA GLU A 4 5.53 9.45 -4.96
C GLU A 4 4.83 8.13 -4.65
N CYS A 5 4.11 7.55 -5.61
CA CYS A 5 3.26 6.37 -5.36
C CYS A 5 3.72 5.09 -6.05
N TYR A 6 4.95 5.09 -6.58
CA TYR A 6 5.70 3.93 -7.08
C TYR A 6 4.96 3.09 -8.14
N THR A 7 4.12 3.73 -8.97
CA THR A 7 3.39 3.06 -10.04
C THR A 7 3.25 3.94 -11.27
N GLY A 8 3.19 3.32 -12.46
CA GLY A 8 2.84 4.02 -13.70
C GLY A 8 1.32 4.22 -13.88
N GLU A 9 0.50 3.52 -13.07
CA GLU A 9 -0.94 3.53 -13.25
C GLU A 9 -1.66 4.38 -12.20
N SER A 10 -2.00 5.60 -12.56
CA SER A 10 -2.57 6.60 -11.65
C SER A 10 -3.99 6.30 -11.14
N ARG A 11 -4.68 5.29 -11.68
CA ARG A 11 -6.08 4.92 -11.33
C ARG A 11 -6.26 3.46 -10.93
N ILE A 12 -5.16 2.73 -10.71
CA ILE A 12 -5.21 1.28 -10.46
C ILE A 12 -5.86 0.90 -9.12
N THR A 13 -5.73 1.75 -8.09
CA THR A 13 -6.34 1.53 -6.78
C THR A 13 -7.61 2.35 -6.60
N PRO A 14 -8.57 1.89 -5.77
CA PRO A 14 -8.53 0.65 -4.96
C PRO A 14 -8.72 -0.64 -5.78
N LEU A 15 -8.15 -1.78 -5.37
CA LEU A 15 -8.26 -3.04 -6.13
C LEU A 15 -9.56 -3.81 -5.87
N LEU A 16 -10.11 -3.72 -4.65
CA LEU A 16 -11.31 -4.43 -4.23
C LEU A 16 -12.42 -3.41 -3.98
N ASN A 17 -13.60 -3.68 -4.53
CA ASN A 17 -14.80 -2.82 -4.45
C ASN A 17 -14.46 -1.32 -4.54
N PRO A 18 -13.93 -0.84 -5.69
CA PRO A 18 -13.37 0.50 -5.80
C PRO A 18 -14.34 1.61 -5.38
N LEU A 19 -15.59 1.52 -5.82
CA LEU A 19 -16.64 2.49 -5.49
C LEU A 19 -16.88 2.60 -3.97
N ASP A 20 -17.04 1.47 -3.30
CA ASP A 20 -17.27 1.42 -1.85
C ASP A 20 -16.10 2.04 -1.08
N CYS A 21 -14.88 1.64 -1.42
CA CYS A 21 -13.68 2.16 -0.79
C CYS A 21 -13.52 3.67 -1.01
N LEU A 22 -13.70 4.17 -2.23
CA LEU A 22 -13.55 5.60 -2.53
C LEU A 22 -14.63 6.46 -1.84
N LYS A 23 -15.83 5.90 -1.66
CA LYS A 23 -16.96 6.59 -1.03
C LYS A 23 -16.86 6.65 0.49
N HIS A 24 -16.43 5.57 1.13
CA HIS A 24 -16.55 5.41 2.57
C HIS A 24 -15.25 5.63 3.35
N HIS A 25 -14.09 5.45 2.72
CA HIS A 25 -12.79 5.48 3.38
C HIS A 25 -11.99 6.75 3.05
N THR A 26 -11.22 7.22 4.02
CA THR A 26 -10.19 8.24 3.80
C THR A 26 -9.13 7.72 2.81
N GLN A 27 -8.83 8.53 1.79
CA GLN A 27 -7.82 8.22 0.80
C GLN A 27 -6.58 9.08 1.01
N TYR A 28 -5.41 8.47 0.84
CA TYR A 28 -4.21 9.18 0.44
C TYR A 28 -4.32 9.50 -1.05
N ILE A 29 -4.34 10.78 -1.38
CA ILE A 29 -4.38 11.27 -2.75
C ILE A 29 -2.97 11.75 -3.11
N CYS A 30 -2.36 11.07 -4.06
CA CYS A 30 -1.02 11.37 -4.53
C CYS A 30 -0.97 12.77 -5.13
N GLY A 31 -0.11 13.64 -4.60
CA GLY A 31 0.04 15.02 -5.07
C GLY A 31 0.60 15.12 -6.49
N SER A 32 1.34 14.10 -6.92
CA SER A 32 2.01 14.07 -8.23
C SER A 32 1.14 13.57 -9.38
N CYS A 33 0.28 12.56 -9.14
CA CYS A 33 -0.54 11.94 -10.22
C CYS A 33 -2.02 11.75 -9.89
N GLY A 34 -2.47 12.21 -8.72
CA GLY A 34 -3.87 12.11 -8.27
C GLY A 34 -4.32 10.70 -7.90
N ARG A 35 -3.42 9.70 -7.88
CA ARG A 35 -3.78 8.33 -7.50
C ARG A 35 -4.32 8.25 -6.09
N CYS A 36 -5.46 7.59 -5.92
CA CYS A 36 -6.07 7.34 -4.62
C CYS A 36 -5.63 6.00 -4.06
N ILE A 37 -5.18 5.99 -2.80
CA ILE A 37 -4.79 4.80 -2.06
C ILE A 37 -5.50 4.83 -0.70
N CYS A 38 -6.23 3.76 -0.37
CA CYS A 38 -6.90 3.70 0.93
C CYS A 38 -5.89 3.78 2.07
N ILE A 39 -6.10 4.73 2.98
CA ILE A 39 -5.30 4.95 4.20
C ILE A 39 -6.16 4.92 5.47
N GLU A 40 -7.44 4.58 5.33
CA GLU A 40 -8.35 4.40 6.45
C GLU A 40 -7.89 3.28 7.39
N HIS A 41 -8.07 3.51 8.69
CA HIS A 41 -7.83 2.50 9.70
C HIS A 41 -9.10 1.67 9.89
N ASP A 42 -8.96 0.35 9.90
CA ASP A 42 -10.04 -0.52 10.34
C ASP A 42 -10.48 -0.11 11.75
N PRO A 43 -11.76 0.22 11.98
CA PRO A 43 -12.21 0.81 13.24
C PRO A 43 -12.13 -0.16 14.42
N LYS A 44 -11.99 -1.48 14.18
CA LYS A 44 -11.94 -2.49 15.24
C LYS A 44 -10.50 -2.82 15.65
N ARG A 45 -9.60 -2.92 14.68
CA ARG A 45 -8.21 -3.38 14.87
C ARG A 45 -7.19 -2.25 14.79
N GLY A 46 -7.58 -1.07 14.29
CA GLY A 46 -6.66 0.04 14.04
C GLY A 46 -5.62 -0.28 12.96
N LEU A 47 -5.93 -1.20 12.05
CA LEU A 47 -5.00 -1.64 10.99
C LEU A 47 -5.38 -1.02 9.64
N GLN A 48 -4.38 -0.69 8.85
CA GLN A 48 -4.53 -0.23 7.47
C GLN A 48 -4.31 -1.39 6.48
N ARG A 49 -4.64 -1.17 5.21
CA ARG A 49 -4.53 -2.23 4.18
C ARG A 49 -3.11 -2.77 4.04
N TRP A 50 -2.08 -1.93 4.20
CA TRP A 50 -0.68 -2.33 4.06
C TRP A 50 -0.21 -3.29 5.18
N ASN A 51 -0.91 -3.37 6.32
CA ASN A 51 -0.57 -4.31 7.39
C ASN A 51 -0.87 -5.78 7.04
N PHE A 52 -1.66 -6.05 6.00
CA PHE A 52 -2.03 -7.40 5.58
C PHE A 52 -1.19 -7.88 4.39
N PRO A 53 -0.91 -9.19 4.27
CA PRO A 53 -0.12 -9.73 3.18
C PRO A 53 -0.82 -9.57 1.81
N PHE A 54 -0.01 -9.61 0.76
CA PHE A 54 -0.38 -9.51 -0.64
C PHE A 54 0.08 -10.75 -1.41
N ARG A 55 -0.57 -11.00 -2.56
CA ARG A 55 -0.27 -12.16 -3.41
C ARG A 55 0.93 -11.96 -4.33
N SER A 56 1.35 -10.71 -4.57
CA SER A 56 2.51 -10.40 -5.40
C SER A 56 3.20 -9.12 -4.92
N VAL A 57 4.48 -8.94 -5.29
CA VAL A 57 5.27 -7.74 -4.98
C VAL A 57 4.68 -6.50 -5.67
N GLU A 58 4.14 -6.64 -6.88
CA GLU A 58 3.52 -5.54 -7.64
C GLU A 58 2.31 -4.99 -6.90
N ILE A 59 1.47 -5.86 -6.34
CA ILE A 59 0.31 -5.44 -5.55
C ILE A 59 0.77 -4.80 -4.23
N ALA A 60 1.77 -5.37 -3.56
CA ALA A 60 2.30 -4.75 -2.34
C ALA A 60 2.82 -3.33 -2.62
N ARG A 61 3.52 -3.12 -3.75
CA ARG A 61 4.02 -1.80 -4.17
C ARG A 61 2.93 -0.76 -4.33
N LEU A 62 1.71 -1.16 -4.71
CA LEU A 62 0.57 -0.25 -4.77
C LEU A 62 0.22 0.33 -3.40
N TYR A 63 0.47 -0.36 -2.29
CA TYR A 63 0.12 0.10 -0.95
C TYR A 63 1.31 0.60 -0.13
N LEU A 64 2.53 0.53 -0.68
CA LEU A 64 3.74 0.89 0.06
C LEU A 64 3.74 2.37 0.48
N ARG A 65 3.31 3.27 -0.41
CA ARG A 65 3.32 4.71 -0.11
C ARG A 65 2.47 5.07 1.13
N THR A 66 1.35 4.38 1.37
CA THR A 66 0.55 4.66 2.58
C THR A 66 1.20 4.11 3.84
N ALA A 67 2.02 3.05 3.75
CA ALA A 67 2.86 2.61 4.86
C ALA A 67 3.95 3.65 5.16
N ASP A 68 4.66 4.10 4.12
CA ASP A 68 5.72 5.11 4.25
C ASP A 68 5.19 6.39 4.91
N TYR A 69 4.03 6.86 4.43
CA TYR A 69 3.39 8.06 4.95
C TYR A 69 2.91 7.90 6.39
N THR A 70 2.29 6.77 6.75
CA THR A 70 1.85 6.52 8.13
C THR A 70 3.04 6.47 9.09
N MET A 71 4.13 5.81 8.69
CA MET A 71 5.28 5.57 9.57
C MET A 71 6.33 6.67 9.51
N LYS A 72 6.25 7.58 8.53
CA LYS A 72 7.24 8.62 8.23
C LYS A 72 8.65 8.04 8.05
N LYS A 73 8.72 6.87 7.41
CA LYS A 73 9.93 6.08 7.18
C LYS A 73 9.86 5.37 5.83
N PRO A 74 11.00 5.07 5.17
CA PRO A 74 11.03 4.23 3.98
C PRO A 74 10.75 2.77 4.38
N CYS A 75 9.50 2.32 4.25
CA CYS A 75 9.11 0.95 4.55
C CYS A 75 9.57 0.00 3.43
N GLY A 76 9.70 -1.29 3.75
CA GLY A 76 10.15 -2.32 2.82
C GLY A 76 9.10 -3.39 2.54
N ILE A 77 9.06 -3.89 1.31
CA ILE A 77 8.28 -5.08 0.92
C ILE A 77 9.16 -6.32 1.04
N TYR A 78 8.73 -7.29 1.81
CA TYR A 78 9.46 -8.54 2.04
C TYR A 78 8.67 -9.74 1.52
N GLU A 79 9.38 -10.70 0.95
CA GLU A 79 8.82 -12.02 0.66
C GLU A 79 8.80 -12.86 1.94
N ILE A 80 7.63 -13.42 2.22
CA ILE A 80 7.39 -14.31 3.35
C ILE A 80 6.91 -15.66 2.80
N LYS A 81 7.69 -16.69 3.09
CA LYS A 81 7.39 -18.08 2.72
C LYS A 81 6.77 -18.80 3.90
N ASN A 82 5.82 -19.69 3.64
CA ASN A 82 5.31 -20.62 4.66
C ASN A 82 5.95 -22.01 4.56
N GLU A 83 5.68 -22.88 5.52
CA GLU A 83 6.15 -24.29 5.55
C GLU A 83 5.81 -25.09 4.28
N LYS A 84 4.73 -24.72 3.57
CA LYS A 84 4.30 -25.36 2.31
C LYS A 84 4.96 -24.74 1.08
N GLY A 85 5.92 -23.82 1.26
CA GLY A 85 6.62 -23.12 0.20
C GLY A 85 5.83 -22.01 -0.48
N ARG A 86 4.59 -21.70 -0.04
CA ARG A 86 3.78 -20.62 -0.62
C ARG A 86 4.32 -19.27 -0.19
N CYS A 87 4.63 -18.42 -1.16
CA CYS A 87 5.05 -17.05 -0.94
C CYS A 87 3.85 -16.10 -0.75
N SER A 88 4.07 -15.08 0.08
CA SER A 88 3.22 -13.91 0.26
C SER A 88 4.12 -12.70 0.48
N TYR A 89 3.62 -11.51 0.18
CA TYR A 89 4.41 -10.28 0.24
C TYR A 89 3.84 -9.37 1.29
N LYS A 90 4.66 -8.86 2.20
CA LYS A 90 4.20 -8.02 3.31
C LYS A 90 5.10 -6.81 3.46
N ILE A 91 4.48 -5.69 3.81
CA ILE A 91 5.19 -4.45 4.11
C ILE A 91 5.55 -4.43 5.59
N PHE A 92 6.79 -4.07 5.89
CA PHE A 92 7.32 -3.85 7.23
C PHE A 92 8.02 -2.49 7.28
N VAL A 93 8.00 -1.87 8.47
CA VAL A 93 8.61 -0.56 8.68
C VAL A 93 10.13 -0.66 8.62
N ASP A 94 10.67 -1.67 9.29
CA ASP A 94 12.09 -1.97 9.35
C ASP A 94 12.32 -3.48 9.55
N ARG A 95 13.60 -3.84 9.72
CA ARG A 95 14.03 -5.23 9.91
C ARG A 95 13.56 -5.77 11.27
N GLU A 96 13.55 -4.92 12.29
CA GLU A 96 13.11 -5.27 13.64
C GLU A 96 11.64 -5.71 13.64
N ASP A 97 10.77 -4.99 12.92
CA ASP A 97 9.36 -5.37 12.73
C ASP A 97 9.19 -6.71 12.00
N LEU A 98 10.00 -6.96 10.97
CA LEU A 98 10.04 -8.26 10.29
C LEU A 98 10.40 -9.38 11.27
N GLU A 99 11.48 -9.21 12.04
CA GLU A 99 11.95 -10.21 12.99
C GLU A 99 10.92 -10.50 14.08
N LEU A 100 10.26 -9.45 14.61
CA LEU A 100 9.17 -9.61 15.58
C LEU A 100 7.98 -10.38 14.98
N TYR A 101 7.63 -10.12 13.73
CA TYR A 101 6.57 -10.84 13.04
C TYR A 101 6.91 -12.32 12.81
N LEU A 102 8.15 -12.63 12.39
CA LEU A 102 8.61 -14.00 12.18
C LEU A 102 8.63 -14.79 13.50
N LYS A 103 9.10 -14.19 14.60
CA LYS A 103 9.05 -14.80 15.95
C LYS A 103 7.63 -15.17 16.38
N LYS A 104 6.63 -14.36 16.02
CA LYS A 104 5.21 -14.59 16.34
C LYS A 104 4.50 -15.51 15.34
N SER A 105 5.02 -15.65 14.12
CA SER A 105 4.40 -16.40 13.03
C SER A 105 5.09 -17.74 12.81
N ARG A 106 4.69 -18.77 13.57
CA ARG A 106 5.21 -20.13 13.40
C ARG A 106 5.09 -20.59 11.95
N GLY A 107 6.16 -21.20 11.44
CA GLY A 107 6.21 -21.74 10.09
C GLY A 107 6.33 -20.71 8.97
N LYS A 108 6.67 -19.45 9.29
CA LYS A 108 6.97 -18.43 8.27
C LYS A 108 8.45 -18.06 8.30
N THR A 109 9.05 -17.89 7.14
CA THR A 109 10.44 -17.46 6.96
C THR A 109 10.52 -16.29 5.98
N CYS A 110 11.61 -15.55 6.05
CA CYS A 110 12.03 -14.59 5.05
C CYS A 110 13.48 -14.94 4.68
N ASP A 111 13.67 -15.66 3.58
CA ASP A 111 14.97 -16.28 3.30
C ASP A 111 16.06 -15.22 3.02
N ALA A 112 15.70 -14.11 2.36
CA ALA A 112 16.61 -13.01 2.04
C ALA A 112 16.94 -12.09 3.23
N MET A 113 16.05 -12.00 4.23
CA MET A 113 16.12 -11.03 5.33
C MET A 113 16.36 -9.57 4.86
N ALA A 114 15.96 -9.25 3.64
CA ALA A 114 16.12 -7.95 2.99
C ALA A 114 14.86 -7.65 2.16
N PRO A 115 14.48 -6.37 2.00
CA PRO A 115 13.31 -6.00 1.23
C PRO A 115 13.57 -6.23 -0.27
N LEU A 116 12.57 -6.78 -0.96
CA LEU A 116 12.54 -6.84 -2.42
C LEU A 116 12.37 -5.47 -3.06
N PHE A 117 11.74 -4.53 -2.34
CA PHE A 117 11.58 -3.15 -2.76
C PHE A 117 11.48 -2.25 -1.53
N CYS A 118 12.22 -1.15 -1.55
CA CYS A 118 12.22 -0.07 -0.57
C CYS A 118 12.70 1.20 -1.31
N VAL A 119 12.24 2.38 -0.89
CA VAL A 119 12.85 3.64 -1.33
C VAL A 119 14.02 4.00 -0.42
N GLU A 120 14.96 4.80 -0.90
CA GLU A 120 16.14 5.17 -0.11
C GLU A 120 15.77 6.02 1.11
N GLU A 121 14.89 7.00 0.91
CA GLU A 121 14.49 7.94 1.95
C GLU A 121 13.01 8.29 1.87
N TYR A 122 12.41 8.56 3.04
CA TYR A 122 11.05 9.08 3.11
C TYR A 122 11.02 10.54 2.66
N LYS A 123 10.10 10.87 1.75
CA LYS A 123 9.85 12.24 1.27
C LYS A 123 8.38 12.62 1.44
N GLU A 124 8.14 13.85 1.86
CA GLU A 124 6.85 14.51 1.74
C GLU A 124 6.74 15.15 0.34
N PHE A 125 5.55 15.10 -0.25
CA PHE A 125 5.28 15.68 -1.56
C PHE A 125 4.24 16.79 -1.43
N ALA A 126 4.49 17.91 -2.10
CA ALA A 126 3.51 18.99 -2.18
C ALA A 126 2.18 18.49 -2.76
N ASN A 127 1.07 19.11 -2.35
CA ASN A 127 -0.29 18.78 -2.79
C ASN A 127 -0.79 17.36 -2.43
N THR A 128 -0.04 16.59 -1.64
CA THR A 128 -0.55 15.35 -1.03
C THR A 128 -1.75 15.67 -0.15
N GLN A 129 -2.83 14.89 -0.27
CA GLN A 129 -4.05 15.09 0.52
C GLN A 129 -4.48 13.82 1.24
N LEU A 130 -5.04 13.98 2.45
CA LEU A 130 -5.69 12.90 3.21
C LEU A 130 -7.12 13.30 3.50
N ARG A 131 -8.05 12.79 2.70
CA ARG A 131 -9.47 13.10 2.86
C ARG A 131 -10.34 12.07 2.15
N LYS A 132 -11.64 12.17 2.38
CA LYS A 132 -12.65 11.52 1.55
C LYS A 132 -12.83 12.31 0.24
N LEU A 133 -13.14 11.61 -0.83
CA LEU A 133 -13.46 12.22 -2.11
C LEU A 133 -14.91 12.71 -2.11
N THR A 134 -15.22 13.71 -2.92
CA THR A 134 -16.60 14.07 -3.24
C THR A 134 -17.19 13.08 -4.24
N THR A 135 -18.51 13.06 -4.38
CA THR A 135 -19.20 12.20 -5.35
C THR A 135 -18.70 12.46 -6.78
N GLU A 136 -18.47 13.71 -7.14
CA GLU A 136 -17.98 14.14 -8.46
C GLU A 136 -16.57 13.59 -8.72
N GLU A 137 -15.67 13.69 -7.74
CA GLU A 137 -14.31 13.16 -7.84
C GLU A 137 -14.30 11.63 -7.96
N ILE A 138 -15.18 10.94 -7.23
CA ILE A 138 -15.32 9.48 -7.31
C ILE A 138 -15.74 9.06 -8.72
N ASN A 139 -16.77 9.71 -9.27
CA ASN A 139 -17.28 9.42 -10.60
C ASN A 139 -16.20 9.66 -11.66
N GLN A 140 -15.50 10.79 -11.58
CA GLN A 140 -14.39 11.11 -12.48
C GLN A 140 -13.28 10.06 -12.40
N TYR A 141 -12.85 9.70 -11.18
CA TYR A 141 -11.78 8.73 -10.96
C TYR A 141 -12.12 7.34 -11.52
N LEU A 142 -13.38 6.90 -11.36
CA LEU A 142 -13.86 5.62 -11.90
C LEU A 142 -13.98 5.65 -13.43
N ALA A 143 -14.48 6.74 -14.01
CA ALA A 143 -14.54 6.90 -15.47
C ALA A 143 -13.13 6.88 -16.11
N GLU A 144 -12.16 7.59 -15.51
CA GLU A 144 -10.75 7.57 -15.97
C GLU A 144 -10.10 6.20 -15.84
N ARG A 145 -10.59 5.35 -14.93
CA ARG A 145 -10.10 3.99 -14.76
C ARG A 145 -10.62 3.05 -15.86
N GLU A 146 -11.86 3.22 -16.28
CA GLU A 146 -12.50 2.42 -17.33
C GLU A 146 -12.01 2.82 -18.73
N ASN A 147 -11.70 4.10 -18.95
CA ASN A 147 -11.23 4.63 -20.24
C ASN A 147 -9.76 4.33 -20.57
N LYS A 148 -9.09 3.47 -19.80
CA LYS A 148 -7.76 2.93 -20.13
C LYS A 148 -7.91 1.80 -21.15
N ILE A 149 -8.26 2.15 -22.39
CA ILE A 149 -8.13 1.31 -23.58
C ILE A 149 -6.73 1.49 -24.15
#